data_AF-A0A967L6G4-F1
#
_entry.id   AF-A0A967L6G4-F1
#
_cell.length_a   1.000
_cell.length_b   1.000
_cell.length_c   1.000
_cell.angle_alpha   90.00
_cell.angle_beta   90.00
_cell.angle_gamma   90.00
#
_symmetry.space_group_name_H-M   'P 1'
#
loop_
_entity.id
_entity.type
_entity.pdbx_description
1 polymer ?
#
loop_
_entity_poly.entity_id
_entity_poly.type
_entity_poly.pdbx_seq_one_letter_code
_entity_poly.pdbx_strand_id
1 'polypeptide(L)'
;EQLAAHNWHFKRNYITNFQDPHAVTYVEGTYRLTHARSLTPADFFHPGLALRVQAIVQTDELARPSPYPVILEILLPTDGEPDRTFYPESHTLELKKIDHRAMVLHAAKIGSANEPTVCLTVVPLAFANYLDPEGRPLPLSAPDPLNVTATFPVMEENRDD
;
A
#
# COMPACT_ATOMS: atom_id res chain seq x y z
N GLU A 1 -11.54 -11.75 15.24
CA GLU A 1 -11.45 -10.89 16.44
C GLU A 1 -10.08 -10.22 16.58
N GLN A 2 -8.97 -10.96 16.64
CA GLN A 2 -7.61 -10.37 16.76
C GLN A 2 -7.20 -9.45 15.60
N LEU A 3 -7.50 -9.82 14.34
CA LEU A 3 -7.15 -9.01 13.16
C LEU A 3 -7.87 -7.65 13.15
N ALA A 4 -9.16 -7.63 13.52
CA ALA A 4 -9.95 -6.40 13.58
C ALA A 4 -9.41 -5.43 14.63
N ALA A 5 -9.01 -5.93 15.80
CA ALA A 5 -8.34 -5.11 16.83
C ALA A 5 -7.01 -4.53 16.31
N HIS A 6 -6.21 -5.32 15.59
CA HIS A 6 -4.95 -4.85 15.00
C HIS A 6 -5.18 -3.76 13.94
N ASN A 7 -6.15 -3.96 13.05
CA ASN A 7 -6.56 -2.96 12.05
C ASN A 7 -7.03 -1.65 12.69
N TRP A 8 -7.73 -1.74 13.83
CA TRP A 8 -8.11 -0.54 14.58
C TRP A 8 -6.89 0.23 15.09
N HIS A 9 -5.89 -0.45 15.66
CA HIS A 9 -4.65 0.18 16.12
C HIS A 9 -3.86 0.82 14.97
N PHE A 10 -3.75 0.14 13.83
CA PHE A 10 -3.08 0.67 12.64
C PHE A 10 -3.72 1.97 12.16
N LYS A 11 -5.04 1.97 11.99
CA LYS A 11 -5.78 3.15 11.52
C LYS A 11 -5.72 4.30 12.53
N ARG A 12 -5.81 3.99 13.84
CA ARG A 12 -5.68 5.01 14.91
C ARG A 12 -4.33 5.72 14.83
N ASN A 13 -3.22 4.98 14.73
CA ASN A 13 -1.87 5.57 14.68
C ASN A 13 -1.73 6.62 13.57
N TYR A 14 -2.29 6.34 12.39
CA TYR A 14 -2.26 7.29 11.28
C TYR A 14 -3.15 8.52 11.53
N ILE A 15 -4.40 8.31 11.97
CA ILE A 15 -5.37 9.38 12.19
C ILE A 15 -4.91 10.34 13.31
N THR A 16 -4.29 9.82 14.37
CA THR A 16 -3.78 10.63 15.48
C THR A 16 -2.41 11.23 15.21
N ASN A 17 -1.91 11.13 13.98
CA ASN A 17 -0.58 11.59 13.57
C ASN A 17 0.51 11.15 14.58
N PHE A 18 0.43 9.89 15.03
CA PHE A 18 1.40 9.29 15.95
C PHE A 18 1.63 10.02 17.27
N GLN A 19 0.66 10.82 17.77
CA GLN A 19 0.80 11.52 19.06
C GLN A 19 0.86 10.57 20.27
N ASP A 20 0.39 9.34 20.13
CA ASP A 20 0.47 8.25 21.10
C ASP A 20 0.61 6.92 20.33
N PRO A 21 1.79 6.66 19.75
CA PRO A 21 1.95 5.60 18.79
C PRO A 21 2.02 4.25 19.51
N HIS A 22 1.05 3.39 19.22
CA HIS A 22 1.28 1.95 19.39
C HIS A 22 2.32 1.48 18.36
N ALA A 23 2.85 0.28 18.53
CA ALA A 23 3.86 -0.28 17.62
C ALA A 23 3.46 -0.07 16.14
N VAL A 24 4.33 0.63 15.40
CA VAL A 24 4.13 0.91 13.97
C VAL A 24 4.74 -0.22 13.15
N THR A 25 3.93 -0.84 12.30
CA THR A 25 4.37 -1.93 11.43
C THR A 25 4.64 -1.40 10.03
N TYR A 26 5.84 -1.66 9.54
CA TYR A 26 6.26 -1.32 8.18
C TYR A 26 6.41 -2.59 7.34
N VAL A 27 6.09 -2.50 6.06
CA VAL A 27 6.37 -3.56 5.09
C VAL A 27 7.72 -3.34 4.44
N GLU A 28 8.38 -4.46 4.10
CA GLU A 28 9.63 -4.49 3.35
C GLU A 28 9.61 -5.68 2.38
N GLY A 29 10.30 -5.52 1.26
CA GLY A 29 10.39 -6.56 0.24
C GLY A 29 10.36 -6.01 -1.17
N THR A 30 10.36 -6.94 -2.13
CA THR A 30 10.26 -6.62 -3.55
C THR A 30 8.86 -6.96 -4.05
N TYR A 31 8.24 -6.01 -4.75
CA TYR A 31 6.87 -6.14 -5.21
C TYR A 31 6.76 -5.76 -6.68
N ARG A 32 5.95 -6.50 -7.42
CA ARG A 32 5.65 -6.22 -8.82
C ARG A 32 4.27 -5.58 -8.94
N LEU A 33 4.19 -4.46 -9.64
CA LEU A 33 2.94 -3.78 -9.93
C LEU A 33 2.04 -4.64 -10.81
N THR A 34 0.80 -4.77 -10.37
CA THR A 34 -0.25 -5.54 -11.06
C THR A 34 -1.39 -4.66 -11.52
N HIS A 35 -1.70 -3.59 -10.77
CA HIS A 35 -2.76 -2.65 -11.12
C HIS A 35 -2.50 -1.29 -10.47
N ALA A 36 -2.97 -0.22 -11.10
CA ALA A 36 -2.93 1.13 -10.55
C ALA A 36 -4.21 1.88 -10.90
N ARG A 37 -4.73 2.66 -9.96
CA ARG A 37 -5.86 3.57 -10.21
C ARG A 37 -5.72 4.84 -9.40
N SER A 38 -6.31 5.93 -9.92
CA SER A 38 -6.55 7.12 -9.12
C SER A 38 -7.53 6.81 -7.99
N LEU A 39 -7.28 7.40 -6.83
CA LEU A 39 -8.23 7.43 -5.73
C LEU A 39 -9.41 8.34 -6.10
N THR A 40 -10.55 8.06 -5.51
CA THR A 40 -11.80 8.79 -5.67
C THR A 40 -12.20 9.40 -4.32
N PRO A 41 -13.16 10.34 -4.27
CA PRO A 41 -13.65 10.88 -3.01
C PRO A 41 -14.25 9.83 -2.05
N ALA A 42 -14.57 8.63 -2.53
CA ALA A 42 -15.04 7.52 -1.70
C ALA A 42 -13.90 6.76 -0.99
N ASP A 43 -12.66 6.92 -1.44
CA ASP A 43 -11.48 6.29 -0.83
C ASP A 43 -11.03 7.02 0.43
N PHE A 44 -10.03 6.46 1.13
CA PHE A 44 -9.57 6.97 2.43
C PHE A 44 -9.06 8.41 2.39
N PHE A 45 -8.54 8.85 1.25
CA PHE A 45 -8.22 10.24 0.96
C PHE A 45 -8.27 10.49 -0.55
N HIS A 46 -8.38 11.75 -0.92
CA HIS A 46 -8.39 12.22 -2.29
C HIS A 46 -7.79 13.64 -2.35
N PRO A 47 -6.92 13.96 -3.33
CA PRO A 47 -6.50 13.10 -4.45
C PRO A 47 -5.34 12.15 -4.09
N GLY A 48 -5.08 11.17 -4.96
CA GLY A 48 -3.98 10.20 -4.78
C GLY A 48 -4.03 9.00 -5.73
N LEU A 49 -3.06 8.11 -5.62
CA LEU A 49 -2.99 6.83 -6.35
C LEU A 49 -3.15 5.65 -5.39
N ALA A 50 -3.85 4.61 -5.83
CA ALA A 50 -3.74 3.28 -5.27
C ALA A 50 -2.92 2.39 -6.22
N LEU A 51 -1.84 1.81 -5.73
CA LEU A 51 -1.04 0.82 -6.44
C LEU A 51 -1.29 -0.55 -5.83
N ARG A 52 -1.71 -1.52 -6.64
CA ARG A 52 -1.77 -2.93 -6.26
C ARG A 52 -0.51 -3.62 -6.71
N VAL A 53 0.30 -4.08 -5.76
CA VAL A 53 1.56 -4.75 -6.03
C VAL A 53 1.56 -6.14 -5.38
N GLN A 54 2.14 -7.12 -6.05
CA GLN A 54 2.26 -8.48 -5.54
C GLN A 54 3.71 -8.76 -5.13
N ALA A 55 3.90 -9.32 -3.94
CA ALA A 55 5.21 -9.72 -3.47
C ALA A 55 5.83 -10.74 -4.43
N ILE A 56 7.12 -10.57 -4.72
CA ILE A 56 7.92 -11.54 -5.47
C ILE A 56 9.09 -11.98 -4.64
N VAL A 57 9.42 -13.27 -4.71
CA VAL A 57 10.57 -13.86 -4.02
C VAL A 57 11.49 -14.49 -5.04
N GLN A 58 12.78 -14.29 -4.85
CA GLN A 58 13.83 -14.91 -5.65
C GLN A 58 14.74 -15.67 -4.68
N THR A 59 14.82 -16.99 -4.85
CA THR A 59 15.52 -17.87 -3.90
C THR A 59 17.04 -17.84 -4.05
N ASP A 60 17.53 -17.48 -5.24
CA ASP A 60 18.95 -17.25 -5.56
C ASP A 60 19.07 -16.36 -6.81
N GLU A 61 20.27 -15.84 -7.10
CA GLU A 61 20.52 -14.92 -8.22
C GLU A 61 20.19 -15.48 -9.62
N LEU A 62 20.09 -16.80 -9.76
CA LEU A 62 19.82 -17.50 -11.03
C LEU A 62 18.34 -17.90 -11.18
N ALA A 63 17.59 -17.94 -10.08
CA ALA A 63 16.18 -18.29 -10.05
C ALA A 63 15.31 -17.18 -10.64
N ARG A 64 14.24 -17.56 -11.34
CA ARG A 64 13.24 -16.59 -11.81
C ARG A 64 12.39 -16.12 -10.62
N PRO A 65 12.13 -14.80 -10.48
CA PRO A 65 11.24 -14.30 -9.43
C PRO A 65 9.86 -14.93 -9.52
N SER A 66 9.39 -15.50 -8.42
CA SER A 66 8.08 -16.14 -8.32
C SER A 66 7.13 -15.30 -7.44
N PRO A 67 5.83 -15.28 -7.76
CA PRO A 67 4.84 -14.61 -6.91
C PRO A 67 4.76 -15.25 -5.53
N TYR A 68 4.58 -14.42 -4.50
CA TYR A 68 4.34 -14.82 -3.12
C TYR A 68 2.92 -14.37 -2.71
N PRO A 69 2.19 -15.11 -1.85
CA PRO A 69 0.79 -14.83 -1.51
C PRO A 69 0.64 -13.64 -0.53
N VAL A 70 1.26 -12.52 -0.88
CA VAL A 70 1.15 -11.23 -0.20
C VAL A 70 0.93 -10.16 -1.27
N ILE A 71 -0.16 -9.41 -1.12
CA ILE A 71 -0.51 -8.25 -1.94
C ILE A 71 -0.40 -7.01 -1.06
N LEU A 72 0.15 -5.93 -1.62
CA LEU A 72 0.02 -4.60 -1.03
C LEU A 72 -0.87 -3.73 -1.89
N GLU A 73 -1.67 -2.92 -1.22
CA GLU A 73 -2.33 -1.75 -1.78
C GLU A 73 -1.67 -0.51 -1.19
N ILE A 74 -0.77 0.09 -1.96
CA ILE A 74 -0.03 1.28 -1.56
C ILE A 74 -0.87 2.50 -1.92
N LEU A 75 -1.29 3.25 -0.92
CA LEU A 75 -2.02 4.50 -1.10
C LEU A 75 -1.03 5.66 -1.07
N LEU A 76 -0.89 6.35 -2.20
CA LEU A 76 0.02 7.47 -2.39
C LEU A 76 -0.79 8.77 -2.45
N PRO A 77 -0.83 9.57 -1.37
CA PRO A 77 -1.54 10.85 -1.38
C PRO A 77 -0.77 11.87 -2.22
N THR A 78 -1.47 12.64 -3.05
CA THR A 78 -0.86 13.62 -3.97
C THR A 78 -1.48 15.00 -3.81
N ASP A 79 -0.77 16.05 -4.21
CA ASP A 79 -1.26 17.44 -4.18
C ASP A 79 -2.28 17.78 -5.29
N GLY A 80 -2.58 16.83 -6.18
CA GLY A 80 -3.51 16.99 -7.29
C GLY A 80 -3.83 15.67 -7.97
N GLU A 81 -4.63 15.72 -9.04
CA GLU A 81 -4.99 14.54 -9.83
C GLU A 81 -3.73 13.88 -10.42
N PRO A 82 -3.42 12.65 -10.02
CA PRO A 82 -2.19 12.01 -10.47
C PRO A 82 -2.31 11.49 -11.89
N ASP A 83 -1.21 11.54 -12.63
CA ASP A 83 -1.10 10.85 -13.91
C ASP A 83 -1.05 9.34 -13.68
N ARG A 84 -2.00 8.60 -14.25
CA ARG A 84 -2.06 7.14 -14.10
C ARG A 84 -0.89 6.43 -14.77
N THR A 85 -0.16 7.10 -15.67
CA THR A 85 0.97 6.50 -16.40
C THR A 85 2.28 6.53 -15.62
N PHE A 86 2.29 6.96 -14.35
CA PHE A 86 3.54 7.03 -13.58
C PHE A 86 4.27 5.69 -13.55
N TYR A 87 3.57 4.55 -13.49
CA TYR A 87 4.24 3.25 -13.47
C TYR A 87 3.78 2.37 -14.63
N PRO A 88 4.71 1.81 -15.43
CA PRO A 88 4.36 0.80 -16.41
C PRO A 88 3.85 -0.47 -15.70
N GLU A 89 2.93 -1.18 -16.34
CA GLU A 89 2.56 -2.53 -15.89
C GLU A 89 3.83 -3.37 -15.74
N SER A 90 3.90 -4.19 -14.68
CA SER A 90 5.09 -4.95 -14.26
C SER A 90 6.27 -4.18 -13.64
N HIS A 91 6.14 -2.86 -13.40
CA HIS A 91 7.13 -2.10 -12.64
C HIS A 91 7.41 -2.77 -11.28
N THR A 92 8.68 -2.81 -10.88
CA THR A 92 9.10 -3.46 -9.63
C THR A 92 9.48 -2.39 -8.61
N LEU A 93 8.88 -2.45 -7.43
CA LEU A 93 9.17 -1.58 -6.30
C LEU A 93 9.92 -2.37 -5.23
N GLU A 94 11.04 -1.83 -4.77
CA GLU A 94 11.77 -2.33 -3.62
C GLU A 94 11.44 -1.45 -2.40
N LEU A 95 10.66 -1.98 -1.46
CA LEU A 95 10.33 -1.27 -0.23
C LEU A 95 11.31 -1.64 0.88
N LYS A 96 11.92 -0.61 1.46
CA LYS A 96 12.84 -0.72 2.59
C LYS A 96 12.24 -0.05 3.81
N LYS A 97 12.29 -0.73 4.96
CA LYS A 97 11.74 -0.23 6.23
C LYS A 97 12.25 1.16 6.60
N ILE A 98 13.54 1.43 6.44
CA ILE A 98 14.16 2.71 6.81
C ILE A 98 13.83 3.81 5.80
N ASP A 99 13.95 3.48 4.51
CA ASP A 99 13.85 4.46 3.42
C ASP A 99 12.39 4.79 3.13
N HIS A 100 11.54 3.80 2.92
CA HIS A 100 10.18 4.02 2.43
C HIS A 100 9.19 4.20 3.58
N ARG A 101 9.39 3.48 4.69
CA ARG A 101 8.48 3.49 5.85
C ARG A 101 7.03 3.27 5.41
N ALA A 102 6.82 2.29 4.54
CA ALA A 102 5.50 1.87 4.07
C ALA A 102 4.72 1.27 5.24
N MET A 103 3.91 2.08 5.91
CA MET A 103 3.20 1.70 7.13
C MET A 103 1.92 0.96 6.80
N VAL A 104 1.65 -0.13 7.53
CA VAL A 104 0.37 -0.84 7.45
C VAL A 104 -0.76 -0.03 8.07
N LEU A 105 -1.82 0.22 7.30
CA LEU A 105 -3.09 0.78 7.77
C LEU A 105 -4.15 -0.29 8.00
N HIS A 106 -4.10 -1.37 7.22
CA HIS A 106 -5.10 -2.42 7.26
C HIS A 106 -4.50 -3.73 6.76
N ALA A 107 -4.95 -4.84 7.32
CA ALA A 107 -4.65 -6.18 6.85
C ALA A 107 -5.94 -6.97 6.67
N ALA A 108 -6.05 -7.67 5.54
CA ALA A 108 -7.11 -8.59 5.21
C ALA A 108 -6.54 -9.95 4.78
N LYS A 109 -7.31 -11.01 5.01
CA LYS A 109 -7.09 -12.30 4.36
C LYS A 109 -8.07 -12.36 3.20
N ILE A 110 -7.56 -12.54 1.99
CA ILE A 110 -8.34 -12.59 0.75
C ILE A 110 -8.08 -13.92 0.03
N GLY A 111 -8.82 -14.17 -1.04
CA GLY A 111 -8.69 -15.38 -1.86
C GLY A 111 -9.42 -16.58 -1.27
N SER A 112 -9.15 -17.76 -1.82
CA SER A 112 -9.88 -18.97 -1.43
C SER A 112 -9.32 -19.62 -0.15
N ALA A 113 -10.09 -20.52 0.45
CA ALA A 113 -9.62 -21.31 1.59
C ALA A 113 -8.37 -22.15 1.28
N ASN A 114 -8.20 -22.55 0.02
CA ASN A 114 -7.08 -23.39 -0.44
C ASN A 114 -5.85 -22.57 -0.84
N GLU A 115 -6.06 -21.30 -1.23
CA GLU A 115 -5.00 -20.38 -1.66
C GLU A 115 -5.16 -19.02 -0.97
N PRO A 116 -4.96 -18.98 0.37
CA PRO A 116 -5.13 -17.75 1.12
C PRO A 116 -4.02 -16.76 0.78
N THR A 117 -4.40 -15.52 0.54
CA THR A 117 -3.47 -14.41 0.29
C THR A 117 -3.66 -13.33 1.35
N VAL A 118 -2.56 -12.76 1.82
CA VAL A 118 -2.61 -11.61 2.74
C VAL A 118 -2.62 -10.33 1.90
N CYS A 119 -3.61 -9.46 2.12
CA CYS A 119 -3.67 -8.14 1.51
C CYS A 119 -3.42 -7.07 2.57
N LEU A 120 -2.38 -6.25 2.39
CA LEU A 120 -2.06 -5.15 3.28
C LEU A 120 -2.31 -3.82 2.57
N THR A 121 -3.12 -2.96 3.16
CA THR A 121 -3.20 -1.56 2.72
C THR A 121 -2.14 -0.77 3.47
N VAL A 122 -1.30 -0.04 2.73
CA VAL A 122 -0.16 0.68 3.29
C VAL A 122 -0.10 2.13 2.81
N VAL A 123 0.48 3.00 3.63
CA VAL A 123 0.76 4.41 3.29
C VAL A 123 2.23 4.75 3.51
N PRO A 124 2.81 5.61 2.66
CA PRO A 124 4.17 6.08 2.84
C PRO A 124 4.25 7.04 4.04
N LEU A 125 5.29 6.92 4.87
CA LEU A 125 5.63 7.97 5.85
C LEU A 125 6.87 8.77 5.43
N ALA A 126 7.62 8.30 4.43
CA ALA A 126 8.81 8.98 3.90
C ALA A 126 8.63 9.26 2.40
N PHE A 127 7.89 10.33 2.08
CA PHE A 127 7.46 10.65 0.71
C PHE A 127 8.61 10.81 -0.29
N ALA A 128 9.73 11.41 0.13
CA ALA A 128 10.86 11.71 -0.76
C ALA A 128 11.49 10.47 -1.43
N ASN A 129 11.26 9.27 -0.87
CA ASN A 129 11.84 8.02 -1.37
C ASN A 129 10.90 7.25 -2.30
N TYR A 130 9.69 7.76 -2.55
CA TYR A 130 8.79 7.21 -3.55
C TYR A 130 9.04 7.92 -4.87
N LEU A 131 9.71 7.20 -5.77
CA LEU A 131 10.17 7.70 -7.05
C LEU A 131 9.32 7.15 -8.19
N ASP A 132 9.19 7.93 -9.26
CA ASP A 132 8.73 7.43 -10.55
C ASP A 132 9.80 6.54 -11.23
N PRO A 133 9.48 5.86 -12.35
CA PRO A 133 10.42 5.01 -13.09
C PRO A 133 11.65 5.75 -13.60
N GLU A 134 11.60 7.07 -13.76
CA GLU A 134 12.73 7.91 -14.13
C GLU A 134 13.59 8.32 -12.92
N GLY A 135 13.21 7.91 -11.71
CA GLY A 135 13.92 8.20 -10.46
C GLY A 135 13.60 9.58 -9.87
N ARG A 136 12.54 10.25 -10.32
CA ARG A 136 12.11 11.55 -9.80
C ARG A 136 11.15 11.35 -8.64
N PRO A 137 11.24 12.13 -7.55
CA PRO A 137 10.27 12.06 -6.46
C PRO A 137 8.85 12.33 -6.94
N LEU A 138 7.91 11.49 -6.51
CA LEU A 138 6.49 11.73 -6.73
C LEU A 138 6.02 12.98 -5.96
N PRO A 139 5.03 13.74 -6.48
CA PRO A 139 4.48 14.92 -5.82
C PRO A 139 3.53 14.52 -4.69
N LEU A 140 4.05 13.78 -3.70
CA LEU A 140 3.28 13.30 -2.57
C LEU A 140 3.12 14.37 -1.49
N SER A 141 1.95 14.43 -0.89
CA SER A 141 1.64 15.37 0.17
C SER A 141 0.73 14.75 1.23
N ALA A 142 0.71 15.36 2.41
CA ALA A 142 -0.11 14.84 3.49
C ALA A 142 -1.59 15.05 3.15
N PRO A 143 -2.43 14.01 3.15
CA PRO A 143 -3.82 14.14 2.78
C PRO A 143 -4.61 14.89 3.86
N ASP A 144 -5.43 15.85 3.44
CA ASP A 144 -6.40 16.55 4.28
C ASP A 144 -7.60 16.96 3.40
N PRO A 145 -8.84 16.49 3.66
CA PRO A 145 -9.29 15.67 4.78
C PRO A 145 -9.15 14.14 4.58
N LEU A 146 -9.25 13.39 5.68
CA LEU A 146 -9.35 11.92 5.68
C LEU A 146 -10.81 11.46 5.70
N ASN A 147 -11.18 10.51 4.83
CA ASN A 147 -12.44 9.80 4.89
C ASN A 147 -12.30 8.57 5.80
N VAL A 148 -12.54 8.74 7.10
CA VAL A 148 -12.43 7.64 8.08
C VAL A 148 -13.47 6.54 7.89
N THR A 149 -14.50 6.74 7.06
CA THR A 149 -15.53 5.74 6.77
C THR A 149 -15.20 4.86 5.55
N ALA A 150 -14.13 5.18 4.82
CA ALA A 150 -13.70 4.41 3.67
C ALA A 150 -13.39 2.94 4.04
N THR A 151 -13.77 2.05 3.13
CA THR A 151 -13.61 0.60 3.25
C THR A 151 -12.24 0.15 2.75
N PHE A 152 -11.66 -0.84 3.44
CA PHE A 152 -10.47 -1.55 3.01
C PHE A 152 -10.80 -3.05 2.81
N PRO A 153 -10.12 -3.76 1.88
CA PRO A 153 -9.15 -3.27 0.89
C PRO A 153 -9.72 -2.22 -0.08
N VAL A 154 -8.83 -1.42 -0.67
CA VAL A 154 -9.14 -0.30 -1.57
C VAL A 154 -9.48 -0.80 -2.98
N MET A 155 -8.87 -1.88 -3.44
CA MET A 155 -9.20 -2.47 -4.73
C MET A 155 -10.41 -3.39 -4.58
N GLU A 156 -11.41 -3.22 -5.45
CA GLU A 156 -12.66 -4.00 -5.40
C GLU A 156 -12.40 -5.50 -5.55
N GLU A 157 -11.47 -5.89 -6.43
CA GLU A 157 -11.06 -7.29 -6.64
C GLU A 157 -10.46 -7.99 -5.41
N ASN A 158 -10.07 -7.23 -4.38
CA ASN A 158 -9.52 -7.75 -3.13
C ASN A 158 -10.53 -7.69 -1.97
N ARG A 159 -11.76 -7.23 -2.19
CA ARG A 159 -12.80 -7.25 -1.17
C ARG A 159 -13.46 -8.63 -1.14
N ASP A 160 -13.73 -9.13 0.06
CA ASP A 160 -14.65 -10.26 0.22
C ASP A 160 -16.07 -9.75 -0.13
N ASP A 161 -16.82 -10.52 -0.93
CA ASP A 161 -18.23 -10.24 -1.26
C ASP A 161 -19.13 -10.15 0.00
#